data_AF-A0A0G3M7M3-F1
#
_entry.id   AF-A0A0G3M7M3-F1
#
_cell.length_a   1.000
_cell.length_b   1.000
_cell.length_c   1.000
_cell.angle_alpha   90.00
_cell.angle_beta   90.00
_cell.angle_gamma   90.00
#
_symmetry.space_group_name_H-M   'P 1'
#
loop_
_entity.id
_entity.type
_entity.pdbx_description
1 polymer ?
#
loop_
_entity_poly.entity_id
_entity_poly.type
_entity_poly.pdbx_seq_one_letter_code
_entity_poly.pdbx_strand_id
1 'polypeptide(L)'
;MPTAIINKPKYEAELKVLVEIEEDIDKLEFDLSSINTSTDTFITIDKLTLQDKTKTAGLVNSADSTIKITCLKDLTADKEIKIYAYPKGSSVKTPAEQLTLRTLVGKIIILKNDATARKNQKFVLVGVTTNIKGTGNVTGRFSPSEQQRLQEGLHQCLITSELETGPILDLSADPKFQLITDAHGNKTYGDYIFKNTSGSLNHTDGNIYEDEKGASGKTPIFDYVKNLYISQNPQYTGYYTMFSFNENTYDSFYDPSTGSAGAVPGQVQDIKIKNVFLFNGIQGAARGSDTISHEGLHGLGLHHTHRDGTPIKEADRKFVYANGNSNPTNSTDNIMSYGQKVKKSTWKWQWDIVKSNV
;
A
#
# COMPACT_ATOMS: atom_id res chain seq x y z
N MET A 1 10.59 2.33 -23.00
CA MET A 1 11.31 1.12 -22.53
C MET A 1 10.28 0.05 -22.24
N PRO A 2 10.59 -1.26 -22.33
CA PRO A 2 9.58 -2.30 -22.13
C PRO A 2 8.96 -2.20 -20.74
N THR A 3 7.64 -2.30 -20.68
CA THR A 3 6.81 -2.35 -19.48
C THR A 3 7.34 -3.42 -18.52
N ALA A 4 7.78 -3.02 -17.33
CA ALA A 4 8.32 -3.97 -16.38
C ALA A 4 7.21 -4.42 -15.41
N ILE A 5 6.65 -5.62 -15.64
CA ILE A 5 6.05 -6.39 -14.54
C ILE A 5 7.22 -6.92 -13.71
N ILE A 6 7.69 -6.13 -12.74
CA ILE A 6 8.83 -6.46 -11.89
C ILE A 6 8.46 -7.59 -10.92
N ASN A 7 7.23 -7.59 -10.42
CA ASN A 7 6.69 -8.61 -9.55
C ASN A 7 5.43 -9.21 -10.19
N LYS A 8 5.41 -10.53 -10.40
CA LYS A 8 4.20 -11.21 -10.86
C LYS A 8 3.27 -11.45 -9.67
N PRO A 9 1.94 -11.38 -9.84
CA PRO A 9 1.01 -11.79 -8.80
C PRO A 9 1.35 -13.20 -8.31
N LYS A 10 1.44 -13.37 -6.99
CA LYS A 10 1.54 -14.68 -6.38
C LYS A 10 0.15 -15.32 -6.39
N TYR A 11 0.12 -16.61 -6.62
CA TYR A 11 -1.10 -17.42 -6.63
C TYR A 11 -1.18 -18.34 -5.41
N GLU A 12 -0.30 -18.16 -4.43
CA GLU A 12 -0.32 -18.84 -3.13
C GLU A 12 -0.47 -17.80 -2.01
N ALA A 13 -1.36 -18.10 -1.05
CA ALA A 13 -1.53 -17.34 0.17
C ALA A 13 -1.28 -18.24 1.38
N GLU A 14 -0.43 -17.77 2.30
CA GLU A 14 -0.22 -18.41 3.61
C GLU A 14 -1.05 -17.68 4.66
N LEU A 15 -1.92 -18.41 5.34
CA LEU A 15 -2.83 -17.88 6.35
C LEU A 15 -2.49 -18.47 7.70
N LYS A 16 -2.37 -17.60 8.71
CA LYS A 16 -2.32 -18.03 10.11
C LYS A 16 -3.70 -18.55 10.54
N VAL A 17 -3.73 -19.71 11.18
CA VAL A 17 -4.96 -20.33 11.66
C VAL A 17 -5.04 -20.24 13.17
N LEU A 18 -6.16 -19.71 13.64
CA LEU A 18 -6.56 -19.75 15.05
C LEU A 18 -7.76 -20.68 15.18
N VAL A 19 -7.80 -21.46 16.24
CA VAL A 19 -8.86 -22.44 16.51
C VAL A 19 -9.39 -22.26 17.92
N GLU A 20 -10.69 -22.49 18.07
CA GLU A 20 -11.37 -22.61 19.35
C GLU A 20 -12.23 -23.87 19.27
N ILE A 21 -11.96 -24.82 20.16
CA ILE A 21 -12.62 -26.13 20.19
C ILE A 21 -13.31 -26.27 21.54
N GLU A 22 -14.64 -26.32 21.55
CA GLU A 22 -15.43 -26.38 22.79
C GLU A 22 -15.51 -27.79 23.38
N GLU A 23 -15.42 -28.81 22.52
CA GLU A 23 -15.48 -30.23 22.85
C GLU A 23 -14.49 -31.01 21.99
N ASP A 24 -13.91 -32.08 22.52
CA ASP A 24 -13.02 -32.94 21.76
C ASP A 24 -13.68 -33.42 20.45
N ILE A 25 -12.92 -33.41 19.36
CA ILE A 25 -13.34 -33.81 18.02
C ILE A 25 -12.40 -34.87 17.46
N ASP A 26 -12.88 -35.68 16.52
CA ASP A 26 -12.05 -36.67 15.85
C ASP A 26 -11.25 -36.04 14.70
N LYS A 27 -11.82 -35.04 14.02
CA LYS A 27 -11.24 -34.43 12.81
C LYS A 27 -11.76 -33.01 12.59
N LEU A 28 -10.87 -32.13 12.13
CA LEU A 28 -11.19 -30.81 11.59
C LEU A 28 -10.69 -30.76 10.14
N GLU A 29 -11.58 -30.62 9.17
CA GLU A 29 -11.28 -30.86 7.75
C GLU A 29 -11.75 -29.73 6.84
N PHE A 30 -10.91 -29.36 5.88
CA PHE A 30 -11.23 -28.45 4.79
C PHE A 30 -11.90 -29.22 3.64
N ASP A 31 -13.12 -28.81 3.30
CA ASP A 31 -13.90 -29.33 2.18
C ASP A 31 -13.81 -28.38 0.98
N LEU A 32 -13.19 -28.87 -0.09
CA LEU A 32 -12.95 -28.16 -1.35
C LEU A 32 -13.97 -28.51 -2.45
N SER A 33 -14.96 -29.37 -2.16
CA SER A 33 -15.89 -29.93 -3.17
C SER A 33 -16.77 -28.89 -3.86
N SER A 34 -16.90 -27.69 -3.29
CA SER A 34 -17.63 -26.58 -3.93
C SER A 34 -16.82 -25.87 -5.03
N ILE A 35 -15.52 -26.17 -5.10
CA ILE A 35 -14.52 -25.47 -5.91
C ILE A 35 -13.88 -26.44 -6.91
N ASN A 36 -13.39 -27.58 -6.41
CA ASN A 36 -12.80 -28.62 -7.23
C ASN A 36 -13.85 -29.66 -7.61
N THR A 37 -13.77 -30.18 -8.83
CA THR A 37 -14.60 -31.28 -9.33
C THR A 37 -13.75 -32.55 -9.49
N SER A 38 -14.38 -33.68 -9.81
CA SER A 38 -13.66 -34.93 -10.06
C SER A 38 -12.70 -34.86 -11.26
N THR A 39 -12.91 -33.91 -12.18
CA THR A 39 -12.12 -33.74 -13.39
C THR A 39 -11.32 -32.44 -13.42
N ASP A 40 -11.55 -31.54 -12.47
CA ASP A 40 -10.92 -30.22 -12.47
C ASP A 40 -10.54 -29.70 -11.08
N THR A 41 -9.28 -29.33 -10.92
CA THR A 41 -8.72 -28.77 -9.69
C THR A 41 -8.41 -27.29 -9.92
N PHE A 42 -9.19 -26.42 -9.29
CA PHE A 42 -9.03 -24.98 -9.34
C PHE A 42 -8.09 -24.47 -8.25
N ILE A 43 -8.08 -25.13 -7.09
CA ILE A 43 -7.24 -24.76 -5.95
C ILE A 43 -6.67 -25.99 -5.24
N THR A 44 -5.61 -25.78 -4.46
CA THR A 44 -5.09 -26.77 -3.51
C THR A 44 -4.90 -26.13 -2.14
N ILE A 45 -4.97 -26.96 -1.10
CA ILE A 45 -4.54 -26.61 0.25
C ILE A 45 -3.47 -27.62 0.69
N ASP A 46 -2.40 -27.15 1.32
CA ASP A 46 -1.30 -28.00 1.78
C ASP A 46 -1.74 -28.98 2.90
N LYS A 47 -2.74 -28.58 3.69
CA LYS A 47 -3.29 -29.34 4.80
C LYS A 47 -4.80 -29.44 4.68
N LEU A 48 -5.31 -30.61 4.28
CA LEU A 48 -6.76 -30.87 4.23
C LEU A 48 -7.38 -31.10 5.61
N THR A 49 -6.57 -31.46 6.61
CA THR A 49 -7.02 -31.65 7.99
C THR A 49 -6.08 -30.95 8.96
N LEU A 50 -6.64 -30.31 9.98
CA LEU A 50 -5.86 -29.77 11.09
C LEU A 50 -5.64 -30.85 12.17
N GLN A 51 -4.53 -30.74 12.89
CA GLN A 51 -4.15 -31.64 13.98
C GLN A 51 -4.89 -31.34 15.29
N ASP A 52 -5.58 -30.19 15.36
CA ASP A 52 -6.34 -29.76 16.52
C ASP A 52 -7.56 -30.68 16.75
N LYS A 53 -7.56 -31.38 17.89
CA LYS A 53 -8.59 -32.38 18.25
C LYS A 53 -9.15 -32.23 19.66
N THR A 54 -8.40 -31.59 20.55
CA THR A 54 -8.76 -31.47 21.96
C THR A 54 -9.44 -30.13 22.23
N LYS A 55 -10.34 -30.12 23.20
CA LYS A 55 -10.90 -28.88 23.73
C LYS A 55 -9.80 -27.85 24.04
N THR A 56 -10.00 -26.60 23.61
CA THR A 56 -9.08 -25.49 23.88
C THR A 56 -9.61 -24.59 24.99
N ALA A 57 -8.73 -23.84 25.64
CA ALA A 57 -9.09 -22.80 26.60
C ALA A 57 -9.33 -21.47 25.87
N GLY A 58 -10.36 -21.43 25.03
CA GLY A 58 -10.65 -20.30 24.13
C GLY A 58 -9.87 -20.34 22.82
N LEU A 59 -9.79 -19.19 22.15
CA LEU A 59 -9.08 -19.04 20.87
C LEU A 59 -7.56 -19.15 21.04
N VAL A 60 -6.96 -20.14 20.37
CA VAL A 60 -5.52 -20.41 20.40
C VAL A 60 -4.94 -20.50 18.99
N ASN A 61 -3.61 -20.46 18.86
CA ASN A 61 -2.97 -20.82 17.60
C ASN A 61 -3.23 -22.30 17.33
N SER A 62 -3.57 -22.64 16.09
CA SER A 62 -3.63 -24.05 15.65
C SER A 62 -2.28 -24.73 15.84
N ALA A 63 -2.30 -26.03 16.16
CA ALA A 63 -1.11 -26.88 16.17
C ALA A 63 -0.36 -26.85 14.83
N ASP A 64 -1.07 -26.63 13.71
CA ASP A 64 -0.49 -26.50 12.38
C ASP A 64 0.07 -25.11 12.07
N SER A 65 -0.22 -24.12 12.92
CA SER A 65 0.13 -22.68 12.82
C SER A 65 -0.41 -21.95 11.59
N THR A 66 -0.11 -22.44 10.38
CA THR A 66 -0.49 -21.84 9.09
C THR A 66 -1.05 -22.88 8.13
N ILE A 67 -1.80 -22.42 7.13
CA ILE A 67 -2.19 -23.18 5.95
C ILE A 67 -1.78 -22.41 4.70
N LYS A 68 -1.53 -23.13 3.60
CA LYS A 68 -1.22 -22.55 2.30
C LYS A 68 -2.30 -22.94 1.30
N ILE A 69 -2.90 -21.93 0.69
CA ILE A 69 -3.91 -22.09 -0.37
C ILE A 69 -3.31 -21.62 -1.67
N THR A 70 -3.30 -22.48 -2.68
CA THR A 70 -2.75 -22.21 -4.01
C THR A 70 -3.88 -22.19 -5.03
N CYS A 71 -3.98 -21.12 -5.81
CA CYS A 71 -4.89 -20.97 -6.93
C CYS A 71 -4.22 -21.50 -8.21
N LEU A 72 -4.80 -22.52 -8.82
CA LEU A 72 -4.28 -23.15 -10.04
C LEU A 72 -4.98 -22.64 -11.30
N LYS A 73 -6.24 -22.23 -11.17
CA LYS A 73 -7.07 -21.72 -12.28
C LYS A 73 -7.91 -20.53 -11.84
N ASP A 74 -8.30 -19.71 -12.80
CA ASP A 74 -9.19 -18.59 -12.57
C ASP A 74 -10.59 -19.07 -12.10
N LEU A 75 -11.14 -18.36 -11.12
CA LEU A 75 -12.49 -18.52 -10.61
C LEU A 75 -13.40 -17.46 -11.23
N THR A 76 -14.53 -17.89 -11.77
CA THR A 76 -15.53 -17.02 -12.42
C THR A 76 -16.61 -16.50 -11.48
N ALA A 77 -16.60 -16.95 -10.22
CA ALA A 77 -17.46 -16.50 -9.13
C ALA A 77 -16.73 -16.68 -7.79
N ASP A 78 -17.23 -16.02 -6.75
CA ASP A 78 -16.75 -16.25 -5.38
C ASP A 78 -17.06 -17.70 -4.96
N LYS A 79 -16.12 -18.30 -4.22
CA LYS A 79 -16.16 -19.70 -3.79
C LYS A 79 -15.85 -19.83 -2.31
N GLU A 80 -16.31 -20.92 -1.70
CA GLU A 80 -16.14 -21.19 -0.28
C GLU A 80 -15.34 -22.47 -0.05
N ILE A 81 -14.21 -22.38 0.66
CA ILE A 81 -13.66 -23.52 1.37
C ILE A 81 -14.44 -23.64 2.67
N LYS A 82 -15.13 -24.76 2.88
CA LYS A 82 -15.87 -25.02 4.10
C LYS A 82 -15.00 -25.83 5.06
N ILE A 83 -15.11 -25.56 6.35
CA ILE A 83 -14.36 -26.27 7.38
C ILE A 83 -15.35 -27.01 8.25
N TYR A 84 -15.19 -28.34 8.35
CA TYR A 84 -16.10 -29.19 9.12
C TYR A 84 -15.38 -29.83 10.30
N ALA A 85 -16.04 -29.80 11.46
CA ALA A 85 -15.64 -30.58 12.62
C ALA A 85 -16.43 -31.89 12.64
N TYR A 86 -15.72 -32.99 12.87
CA TYR A 86 -16.30 -34.32 13.03
C TYR A 86 -16.29 -34.66 14.52
N PRO A 87 -17.46 -34.90 15.14
CA PRO A 87 -17.55 -35.09 16.58
C PRO A 87 -16.78 -36.34 17.04
N LYS A 88 -16.42 -36.38 18.32
CA LYS A 88 -15.73 -37.53 18.91
C LYS A 88 -16.50 -38.84 18.69
N GLY A 89 -15.79 -39.90 18.32
CA GLY A 89 -16.38 -41.22 18.02
C GLY A 89 -17.10 -41.30 16.67
N SER A 90 -16.92 -40.31 15.79
CA SER A 90 -17.38 -40.40 14.40
C SER A 90 -16.46 -41.27 13.55
N SER A 91 -15.17 -41.34 13.88
CA SER A 91 -14.14 -42.13 13.18
C SER A 91 -14.43 -43.62 13.10
N VAL A 92 -15.21 -44.18 14.05
CA VAL A 92 -15.63 -45.59 14.06
C VAL A 92 -16.86 -45.87 13.19
N LYS A 93 -17.49 -44.83 12.63
CA LYS A 93 -18.69 -44.92 11.79
C LYS A 93 -18.31 -44.95 10.30
N THR A 94 -19.25 -45.35 9.45
CA THR A 94 -19.04 -45.35 7.99
C THR A 94 -18.83 -43.92 7.46
N PRO A 95 -18.16 -43.73 6.30
CA PRO A 95 -17.96 -42.40 5.71
C PRO A 95 -19.26 -41.63 5.48
N ALA A 96 -20.34 -42.32 5.10
CA ALA A 96 -21.66 -41.70 4.90
C ALA A 96 -22.23 -41.16 6.21
N GLU A 97 -22.11 -41.92 7.31
CA GLU A 97 -22.55 -41.47 8.64
C GLU A 97 -21.65 -40.35 9.19
N GLN A 98 -20.35 -40.37 8.91
CA GLN A 98 -19.46 -39.26 9.29
C GLN A 98 -19.90 -37.95 8.62
N LEU A 99 -20.28 -38.01 7.33
CA LEU A 99 -20.75 -36.84 6.58
C LEU A 99 -22.08 -36.27 7.11
N THR A 100 -22.95 -37.07 7.71
CA THR A 100 -24.20 -36.59 8.32
C THR A 100 -23.99 -36.01 9.72
N LEU A 101 -22.94 -36.42 10.42
CA LEU A 101 -22.62 -35.97 11.78
C LEU A 101 -21.73 -34.73 11.84
N ARG A 102 -21.01 -34.43 10.76
CA ARG A 102 -20.09 -33.29 10.74
C ARG A 102 -20.83 -31.96 10.82
N THR A 103 -20.24 -31.00 11.51
CA THR A 103 -20.78 -29.65 11.68
C THR A 103 -19.90 -28.63 10.97
N LEU A 104 -20.50 -27.67 10.27
CA LEU A 104 -19.78 -26.56 9.67
C LEU A 104 -19.29 -25.62 10.77
N VAL A 105 -17.98 -25.43 10.89
CA VAL A 105 -17.35 -24.61 11.95
C VAL A 105 -16.57 -23.42 11.41
N GLY A 106 -16.36 -23.33 10.09
CA GLY A 106 -15.68 -22.21 9.49
C GLY A 106 -15.83 -22.15 7.98
N LYS A 107 -15.51 -20.98 7.41
CA LYS A 107 -15.48 -20.75 5.97
C LYS A 107 -14.33 -19.82 5.61
N ILE A 108 -13.68 -20.10 4.47
CA ILE A 108 -12.77 -19.17 3.81
C ILE A 108 -13.39 -18.83 2.45
N ILE A 109 -13.59 -17.53 2.20
CA ILE A 109 -14.13 -17.04 0.93
C ILE A 109 -12.96 -16.72 0.01
N ILE A 110 -12.92 -17.40 -1.14
CA ILE A 110 -11.99 -17.10 -2.23
C ILE A 110 -12.76 -16.32 -3.29
N LEU A 111 -12.28 -15.12 -3.58
CA LEU A 111 -12.96 -14.22 -4.50
C LEU A 111 -12.77 -14.66 -5.95
N LYS A 112 -13.76 -14.31 -6.78
CA LYS A 112 -13.65 -14.29 -8.24
C LYS A 112 -12.39 -13.55 -8.67
N ASN A 113 -11.60 -14.15 -9.56
CA ASN A 113 -10.32 -13.59 -10.03
C ASN A 113 -10.07 -13.75 -11.55
N ASP A 114 -11.10 -14.10 -12.31
CA ASP A 114 -11.01 -14.15 -13.78
C ASP A 114 -10.70 -12.77 -14.42
N ALA A 115 -10.54 -12.77 -15.74
CA ALA A 115 -10.24 -11.56 -16.51
C ALA A 115 -11.26 -10.41 -16.33
N THR A 116 -12.50 -10.71 -15.91
CA THR A 116 -13.54 -9.69 -15.69
C THR A 116 -13.42 -9.03 -14.30
N ALA A 117 -12.80 -9.71 -13.34
CA ALA A 117 -12.55 -9.18 -12.00
C ALA A 117 -11.22 -8.42 -11.90
N ARG A 118 -10.23 -8.80 -12.72
CA ARG A 118 -8.90 -8.20 -12.73
C ARG A 118 -8.90 -6.82 -13.40
N LYS A 119 -8.07 -5.92 -12.88
CA LYS A 119 -7.86 -4.56 -13.40
C LYS A 119 -6.41 -4.34 -13.76
N ASN A 120 -6.14 -3.28 -14.52
CA ASN A 120 -4.78 -2.87 -14.87
C ASN A 120 -4.64 -1.36 -14.64
N GLN A 121 -3.57 -0.94 -13.97
CA GLN A 121 -3.23 0.48 -13.79
C GLN A 121 -1.87 0.77 -14.41
N LYS A 122 -1.85 1.77 -15.30
CA LYS A 122 -0.61 2.28 -15.91
C LYS A 122 0.00 3.38 -15.06
N PHE A 123 1.30 3.28 -14.81
CA PHE A 123 2.07 4.26 -14.07
C PHE A 123 3.22 4.77 -14.92
N VAL A 124 3.52 6.06 -14.80
CA VAL A 124 4.79 6.63 -15.27
C VAL A 124 5.60 7.07 -14.06
N LEU A 125 6.79 6.48 -13.93
CA LEU A 125 7.76 6.77 -12.88
C LEU A 125 8.77 7.78 -13.44
N VAL A 126 8.81 8.98 -12.86
CA VAL A 126 9.56 10.12 -13.37
C VAL A 126 10.60 10.56 -12.35
N GLY A 127 11.88 10.41 -12.69
CA GLY A 127 12.95 11.07 -11.93
C GLY A 127 12.93 12.56 -12.21
N VAL A 128 12.99 13.38 -11.16
CA VAL A 128 13.04 14.84 -11.27
C VAL A 128 14.45 15.33 -10.95
N THR A 129 15.02 16.12 -11.85
CA THR A 129 16.32 16.78 -11.63
C THR A 129 16.10 18.20 -11.12
N THR A 130 16.79 18.57 -10.05
CA THR A 130 16.74 19.90 -9.41
C THR A 130 18.15 20.42 -9.12
N ASN A 131 18.27 21.73 -8.94
CA ASN A 131 19.47 22.39 -8.44
C ASN A 131 19.05 23.55 -7.51
N ILE A 132 18.39 23.20 -6.39
CA ILE A 132 17.72 24.20 -5.55
C ILE A 132 18.71 25.24 -5.04
N LYS A 133 19.87 24.83 -4.54
CA LYS A 133 20.83 25.71 -3.86
C LYS A 133 21.98 26.18 -4.76
N GLY A 134 21.93 25.89 -6.06
CA GLY A 134 23.02 26.21 -6.99
C GLY A 134 24.30 25.38 -6.78
N THR A 135 24.27 24.35 -5.94
CA THR A 135 25.43 23.52 -5.58
C THR A 135 25.66 22.34 -6.52
N GLY A 136 24.73 22.09 -7.46
CA GLY A 136 24.82 21.03 -8.44
C GLY A 136 23.48 20.31 -8.67
N ASN A 137 23.37 19.63 -9.80
CA ASN A 137 22.16 18.91 -10.17
C ASN A 137 22.04 17.60 -9.38
N VAL A 138 20.87 17.36 -8.82
CA VAL A 138 20.49 16.09 -8.18
C VAL A 138 19.23 15.53 -8.82
N THR A 139 19.15 14.21 -8.99
CA THR A 139 18.02 13.56 -9.67
C THR A 139 17.41 12.48 -8.78
N GLY A 140 16.10 12.55 -8.55
CA GLY A 140 15.38 11.51 -7.81
C GLY A 140 15.31 10.19 -8.56
N ARG A 141 15.18 9.11 -7.80
CA ARG A 141 15.22 7.73 -8.31
C ARG A 141 14.14 6.87 -7.68
N PHE A 142 13.80 5.77 -8.34
CA PHE A 142 12.95 4.70 -7.82
C PHE A 142 13.79 3.44 -7.67
N SER A 143 13.78 2.85 -6.50
CA SER A 143 14.41 1.55 -6.24
C SER A 143 13.53 0.41 -6.75
N PRO A 144 14.10 -0.76 -7.07
CA PRO A 144 13.31 -1.95 -7.40
C PRO A 144 12.38 -2.41 -6.27
N SER A 145 12.79 -2.24 -5.01
CA SER A 145 11.98 -2.63 -3.84
C SER A 145 10.72 -1.78 -3.69
N GLU A 146 10.80 -0.47 -3.97
CA GLU A 146 9.63 0.41 -4.03
C GLU A 146 8.62 -0.06 -5.09
N GLN A 147 9.11 -0.33 -6.29
CA GLN A 147 8.25 -0.79 -7.39
C GLN A 147 7.60 -2.15 -7.06
N GLN A 148 8.35 -3.05 -6.42
CA GLN A 148 7.83 -4.31 -5.90
C GLN A 148 6.72 -4.07 -4.86
N ARG A 149 6.92 -3.16 -3.89
CA ARG A 149 5.93 -2.87 -2.84
C ARG A 149 4.64 -2.29 -3.41
N LEU A 150 4.74 -1.36 -4.36
CA LEU A 150 3.56 -0.85 -5.07
C LEU A 150 2.76 -1.98 -5.73
N GLN A 151 3.45 -2.86 -6.46
CA GLN A 151 2.82 -4.02 -7.10
C GLN A 151 2.20 -4.99 -6.10
N GLU A 152 2.87 -5.28 -4.98
CA GLU A 152 2.33 -6.14 -3.92
C GLU A 152 1.04 -5.58 -3.31
N GLY A 153 0.95 -4.27 -3.08
CA GLY A 153 -0.26 -3.62 -2.60
C GLY A 153 -1.42 -3.73 -3.61
N LEU A 154 -1.14 -3.50 -4.89
CA LEU A 154 -2.13 -3.58 -5.97
C LEU A 154 -2.63 -5.01 -6.23
N HIS A 155 -1.76 -6.02 -6.13
CA HIS A 155 -2.13 -7.42 -6.36
C HIS A 155 -3.18 -7.93 -5.37
N GLN A 156 -3.17 -7.44 -4.12
CA GLN A 156 -4.21 -7.77 -3.13
C GLN A 156 -5.60 -7.31 -3.58
N CYS A 157 -5.64 -6.27 -4.40
CA CYS A 157 -6.87 -5.71 -4.97
C CYS A 157 -7.21 -6.32 -6.35
N LEU A 158 -6.52 -7.38 -6.80
CA LEU A 158 -6.60 -7.93 -8.16
C LEU A 158 -6.27 -6.92 -9.27
N ILE A 159 -5.40 -5.95 -8.97
CA ILE A 159 -4.90 -4.98 -9.94
C ILE A 159 -3.47 -5.36 -10.33
N THR A 160 -3.25 -5.58 -11.61
CA THR A 160 -1.89 -5.60 -12.18
C THR A 160 -1.45 -4.19 -12.53
N SER A 161 -0.15 -3.95 -12.63
CA SER A 161 0.36 -2.65 -13.04
C SER A 161 1.38 -2.72 -14.15
N GLU A 162 1.32 -1.70 -15.01
CA GLU A 162 2.33 -1.40 -16.02
C GLU A 162 3.18 -0.26 -15.47
N LEU A 163 4.43 -0.56 -15.08
CA LEU A 163 5.37 0.44 -14.60
C LEU A 163 6.29 0.85 -15.76
N GLU A 164 6.12 2.08 -16.24
CA GLU A 164 7.00 2.67 -17.24
C GLU A 164 7.93 3.70 -16.60
N THR A 165 9.24 3.53 -16.79
CA THR A 165 10.20 4.60 -16.49
C THR A 165 10.12 5.65 -17.60
N GLY A 166 9.59 6.82 -17.26
CA GLY A 166 9.48 7.94 -18.17
C GLY A 166 10.80 8.71 -18.32
N PRO A 167 10.91 9.61 -19.32
CA PRO A 167 12.01 10.56 -19.40
C PRO A 167 12.13 11.39 -18.11
N ILE A 168 13.36 11.76 -17.76
CA ILE A 168 13.62 12.65 -16.62
C ILE A 168 12.96 14.01 -16.86
N LEU A 169 12.31 14.55 -15.84
CA LEU A 169 11.87 15.95 -15.84
C LEU A 169 13.00 16.81 -15.25
N ASP A 170 13.60 17.66 -16.07
CA ASP A 170 14.66 18.56 -15.61
C ASP A 170 14.10 19.93 -15.22
N LEU A 171 14.14 20.22 -13.92
CA LEU A 171 13.75 21.49 -13.31
C LEU A 171 14.96 22.25 -12.76
N SER A 172 16.20 21.83 -13.03
CA SER A 172 17.41 22.44 -12.46
C SER A 172 17.58 23.91 -12.85
N ALA A 173 17.07 24.31 -14.01
CA ALA A 173 17.08 25.68 -14.50
C ALA A 173 15.74 26.42 -14.27
N ASP A 174 14.74 25.79 -13.66
CA ASP A 174 13.45 26.44 -13.42
C ASP A 174 13.55 27.37 -12.21
N PRO A 175 13.38 28.69 -12.38
CA PRO A 175 13.51 29.65 -11.28
C PRO A 175 12.49 29.42 -10.16
N LYS A 176 11.37 28.71 -10.42
CA LYS A 176 10.39 28.38 -9.37
C LYS A 176 10.92 27.35 -8.37
N PHE A 177 11.97 26.61 -8.74
CA PHE A 177 12.62 25.59 -7.93
C PHE A 177 14.02 26.01 -7.44
N GLN A 178 14.36 27.30 -7.50
CA GLN A 178 15.68 27.80 -7.11
C GLN A 178 15.63 28.64 -5.83
N LEU A 179 16.71 28.57 -5.06
CA LEU A 179 17.03 29.41 -3.90
C LEU A 179 18.35 30.14 -4.20
N ILE A 180 18.24 31.43 -4.49
CA ILE A 180 19.40 32.26 -4.81
C ILE A 180 19.80 33.04 -3.56
N THR A 181 21.07 32.93 -3.17
CA THR A 181 21.64 33.75 -2.10
C THR A 181 22.60 34.77 -2.72
N ASP A 182 22.37 36.05 -2.47
CA ASP A 182 23.25 37.11 -2.96
C ASP A 182 24.54 37.23 -2.12
N ALA A 183 25.46 38.09 -2.55
CA ALA A 183 26.74 38.32 -1.85
C ALA A 183 26.58 38.89 -0.43
N HIS A 184 25.41 39.44 -0.09
CA HIS A 184 25.08 39.99 1.23
C HIS A 184 24.32 38.97 2.10
N GLY A 185 24.09 37.76 1.60
CA GLY A 185 23.35 36.70 2.29
C GLY A 185 21.83 36.79 2.17
N ASN A 186 21.29 37.71 1.34
CA ASN A 186 19.85 37.79 1.11
C ASN A 186 19.40 36.63 0.22
N LYS A 187 18.32 35.97 0.64
CA LYS A 187 17.75 34.83 -0.06
C LYS A 187 16.54 35.23 -0.90
N THR A 188 16.54 34.84 -2.16
CA THR A 188 15.41 34.88 -3.08
C THR A 188 14.91 33.47 -3.32
N TYR A 189 13.62 33.24 -3.05
CA TYR A 189 12.99 31.93 -3.09
C TYR A 189 12.12 31.82 -4.34
N GLY A 190 12.29 30.73 -5.09
CA GLY A 190 11.35 30.33 -6.13
C GLY A 190 9.98 30.01 -5.53
N ASP A 191 8.95 30.03 -6.39
CA ASP A 191 7.55 29.82 -5.98
C ASP A 191 7.30 28.52 -5.21
N TYR A 192 8.10 27.49 -5.46
CA TYR A 192 7.96 26.16 -4.88
C TYR A 192 9.04 25.82 -3.86
N ILE A 193 9.77 26.84 -3.37
CA ILE A 193 10.76 26.69 -2.31
C ILE A 193 10.24 27.36 -1.03
N PHE A 194 10.19 26.59 0.06
CA PHE A 194 9.63 27.07 1.31
C PHE A 194 10.54 28.13 1.96
N LYS A 195 9.93 29.27 2.30
CA LYS A 195 10.56 30.33 3.09
C LYS A 195 10.05 30.26 4.52
N ASN A 196 10.92 29.89 5.46
CA ASN A 196 10.53 29.82 6.87
C ASN A 196 10.54 31.21 7.50
N THR A 197 9.39 31.89 7.48
CA THR A 197 9.23 33.21 8.12
C THR A 197 8.79 33.14 9.58
N SER A 198 8.30 31.98 10.04
CA SER A 198 7.76 31.79 11.40
C SER A 198 8.83 31.39 12.42
N GLY A 199 9.99 30.93 11.97
CA GLY A 199 11.02 30.36 12.84
C GLY A 199 10.64 28.98 13.39
N SER A 200 9.61 28.33 12.83
CA SER A 200 9.20 26.98 13.23
C SER A 200 10.32 25.99 12.94
N LEU A 201 10.70 25.18 13.94
CA LEU A 201 11.66 24.09 13.75
C LEU A 201 11.03 22.85 13.10
N ASN A 202 9.70 22.82 12.94
CA ASN A 202 8.98 21.72 12.29
C ASN A 202 8.94 21.86 10.76
N HIS A 203 9.47 22.96 10.21
CA HIS A 203 9.59 23.16 8.77
C HIS A 203 10.98 23.66 8.39
N THR A 204 11.56 23.08 7.34
CA THR A 204 12.92 23.38 6.91
C THR A 204 12.94 24.43 5.79
N ASP A 205 13.62 25.55 6.04
CA ASP A 205 13.85 26.62 5.05
C ASP A 205 14.61 26.10 3.81
N GLY A 206 14.17 26.50 2.63
CA GLY A 206 14.86 26.19 1.38
C GLY A 206 14.62 24.78 0.84
N ASN A 207 13.68 24.03 1.41
CA ASN A 207 13.21 22.75 0.88
C ASN A 207 12.00 22.94 -0.06
N ILE A 208 11.61 21.86 -0.75
CA ILE A 208 10.43 21.88 -1.64
C ILE A 208 9.18 22.18 -0.81
N TYR A 209 8.33 23.09 -1.30
CA TYR A 209 7.04 23.42 -0.69
C TYR A 209 5.91 22.70 -1.41
N GLU A 210 5.74 21.41 -1.15
CA GLU A 210 4.73 20.55 -1.79
C GLU A 210 3.28 20.95 -1.48
N ASP A 211 3.08 21.76 -0.44
CA ASP A 211 1.79 22.30 -0.05
C ASP A 211 1.45 23.66 -0.68
N GLU A 212 2.27 24.20 -1.59
CA GLU A 212 1.89 25.39 -2.36
C GLU A 212 0.62 25.12 -3.19
N LYS A 213 -0.52 25.59 -2.69
CA LYS A 213 -1.86 25.40 -3.29
C LYS A 213 -2.27 26.52 -4.24
N GLY A 214 -1.34 27.37 -4.69
CA GLY A 214 -1.61 28.38 -5.71
C GLY A 214 -2.08 29.74 -5.16
N ALA A 215 -1.62 30.13 -3.98
CA ALA A 215 -1.97 31.45 -3.44
C ALA A 215 -1.46 32.57 -4.35
N SER A 216 -2.21 33.66 -4.47
CA SER A 216 -1.84 34.86 -5.26
C SER A 216 -1.62 34.61 -6.76
N GLY A 217 -2.41 33.72 -7.37
CA GLY A 217 -2.39 33.47 -8.82
C GLY A 217 -1.33 32.49 -9.29
N LYS A 218 -0.67 31.79 -8.35
CA LYS A 218 0.29 30.72 -8.66
C LYS A 218 -0.44 29.44 -9.04
N THR A 219 0.18 28.61 -9.88
CA THR A 219 -0.30 27.25 -10.12
C THR A 219 0.16 26.36 -8.96
N PRO A 220 -0.71 25.51 -8.37
CA PRO A 220 -0.29 24.53 -7.38
C PRO A 220 0.87 23.66 -7.89
N ILE A 221 1.84 23.35 -7.05
CA ILE A 221 3.07 22.65 -7.46
C ILE A 221 2.80 21.30 -8.14
N PHE A 222 1.87 20.51 -7.60
CA PHE A 222 1.48 19.22 -8.18
C PHE A 222 0.94 19.36 -9.60
N ASP A 223 0.11 20.36 -9.85
CA ASP A 223 -0.44 20.65 -11.17
C ASP A 223 0.64 21.18 -12.11
N TYR A 224 1.52 22.07 -11.63
CA TYR A 224 2.62 22.61 -12.43
C TYR A 224 3.54 21.51 -12.96
N VAL A 225 4.05 20.66 -12.07
CA VAL A 225 4.98 19.57 -12.42
C VAL A 225 4.31 18.57 -13.35
N LYS A 226 3.06 18.17 -13.05
CA LYS A 226 2.32 17.23 -13.89
C LYS A 226 2.03 17.80 -15.27
N ASN A 227 1.50 19.03 -15.35
CA ASN A 227 1.16 19.65 -16.63
C ASN A 227 2.41 19.87 -17.48
N LEU A 228 3.51 20.33 -16.87
CA LEU A 228 4.78 20.48 -17.57
C LEU A 228 5.25 19.13 -18.13
N TYR A 229 5.26 18.08 -17.31
CA TYR A 229 5.69 16.76 -17.75
C TYR A 229 4.84 16.19 -18.88
N ILE A 230 3.51 16.26 -18.76
CA ILE A 230 2.57 15.75 -19.76
C ILE A 230 2.66 16.58 -21.05
N SER A 231 2.89 17.89 -20.97
CA SER A 231 3.08 18.73 -22.17
C SER A 231 4.32 18.33 -22.97
N GLN A 232 5.40 17.92 -22.28
CA GLN A 232 6.63 17.43 -22.90
C GLN A 232 6.53 15.97 -23.35
N ASN A 233 5.64 15.20 -22.72
CA ASN A 233 5.50 13.76 -22.90
C ASN A 233 4.02 13.35 -23.03
N PRO A 234 3.31 13.78 -24.09
CA PRO A 234 1.87 13.60 -24.21
C PRO A 234 1.42 12.13 -24.26
N GLN A 235 2.32 11.19 -24.57
CA GLN A 235 2.05 9.75 -24.53
C GLN A 235 1.66 9.24 -23.13
N TYR A 236 1.99 9.97 -22.06
CA TYR A 236 1.62 9.62 -20.68
C TYR A 236 0.31 10.27 -20.22
N THR A 237 -0.45 10.88 -21.13
CA THR A 237 -1.78 11.40 -20.81
C THR A 237 -2.67 10.29 -20.24
N GLY A 238 -3.25 10.52 -19.07
CA GLY A 238 -4.09 9.54 -18.37
C GLY A 238 -3.33 8.49 -17.54
N TYR A 239 -2.00 8.46 -17.60
CA TYR A 239 -1.21 7.61 -16.70
C TYR A 239 -1.30 8.14 -15.26
N TYR A 240 -1.12 7.24 -14.29
CA TYR A 240 -0.82 7.64 -12.92
C TYR A 240 0.63 8.13 -12.87
N THR A 241 0.83 9.43 -12.63
CA THR A 241 2.15 10.05 -12.53
C THR A 241 2.74 9.90 -11.12
N MET A 242 3.97 9.43 -11.04
CA MET A 242 4.76 9.41 -9.81
C MET A 242 6.09 10.10 -10.07
N PHE A 243 6.34 11.19 -9.36
CA PHE A 243 7.57 11.99 -9.46
C PHE A 243 8.46 11.71 -8.26
N SER A 244 9.74 11.43 -8.48
CA SER A 244 10.73 11.25 -7.42
C SER A 244 11.72 12.40 -7.46
N PHE A 245 11.82 13.13 -6.36
CA PHE A 245 12.80 14.18 -6.10
C PHE A 245 13.93 13.62 -5.25
N ASN A 246 15.17 14.06 -5.50
CA ASN A 246 16.30 13.82 -4.60
C ASN A 246 16.50 14.99 -3.64
N GLU A 247 15.39 15.47 -3.09
CA GLU A 247 15.30 16.64 -2.23
C GLU A 247 14.38 16.28 -1.06
N ASN A 248 14.45 17.05 0.03
CA ASN A 248 13.54 16.93 1.15
C ASN A 248 12.32 17.84 0.96
N THR A 249 11.21 17.47 1.57
CA THR A 249 10.05 18.36 1.75
C THR A 249 10.31 19.41 2.82
N TYR A 250 9.52 20.49 2.79
CA TYR A 250 9.55 21.49 3.84
C TYR A 250 9.08 20.93 5.20
N ASP A 251 8.17 19.96 5.20
CA ASP A 251 7.69 19.27 6.41
C ASP A 251 8.68 18.25 7.00
N SER A 252 9.79 17.99 6.31
CA SER A 252 10.88 17.20 6.86
C SER A 252 11.82 18.11 7.67
N PHE A 253 12.08 17.77 8.93
CA PHE A 253 12.87 18.62 9.84
C PHE A 253 13.75 17.83 10.80
N TYR A 254 14.83 18.47 11.25
CA TYR A 254 15.72 17.98 12.31
C TYR A 254 16.04 19.12 13.27
N ASP A 255 15.71 18.93 14.54
CA ASP A 255 16.09 19.83 15.62
C ASP A 255 17.31 19.26 16.36
N PRO A 256 18.52 19.82 16.16
CA PRO A 256 19.73 19.33 16.80
C PRO A 256 19.74 19.56 18.32
N SER A 257 18.94 20.49 18.84
CA SER A 257 18.93 20.81 20.27
C SER A 257 18.20 19.76 21.10
N THR A 258 17.15 19.17 20.53
CA THR A 258 16.35 18.11 21.16
C THR A 258 16.65 16.73 20.58
N GLY A 259 17.32 16.66 19.42
CA GLY A 259 17.46 15.45 18.61
C GLY A 259 16.18 15.04 17.88
N SER A 260 15.14 15.87 17.91
CA SER A 260 13.84 15.56 17.27
C SER A 260 13.95 15.58 15.76
N ALA A 261 13.23 14.68 15.12
CA ALA A 261 13.33 14.42 13.68
C ALA A 261 11.96 14.03 13.12
N GLY A 262 11.58 14.64 11.99
CA GLY A 262 10.41 14.28 11.20
C GLY A 262 10.75 14.17 9.72
N ALA A 263 10.21 13.16 9.04
CA ALA A 263 10.34 12.99 7.59
C ALA A 263 8.96 12.85 6.97
N VAL A 264 8.74 13.55 5.86
CA VAL A 264 7.58 13.37 4.98
C VAL A 264 8.11 12.90 3.62
N PRO A 265 8.36 11.59 3.46
CA PRO A 265 9.08 11.06 2.29
C PRO A 265 8.21 10.93 1.03
N GLY A 266 6.93 11.29 1.10
CA GLY A 266 6.01 11.23 -0.02
C GLY A 266 4.69 11.91 0.31
N GLN A 267 3.99 12.32 -0.74
CA GLN A 267 2.68 12.92 -0.65
C GLN A 267 1.93 12.73 -1.98
N VAL A 268 0.68 12.29 -1.90
CA VAL A 268 -0.27 12.39 -3.01
C VAL A 268 -0.79 13.82 -3.15
N GLN A 269 -1.09 14.26 -4.38
CA GLN A 269 -1.73 15.56 -4.63
C GLN A 269 -3.02 15.73 -3.82
N ASP A 270 -3.90 14.72 -3.89
CA ASP A 270 -5.11 14.57 -3.09
C ASP A 270 -5.61 13.11 -3.19
N ILE A 271 -6.50 12.72 -2.28
CA ILE A 271 -7.15 11.42 -2.31
C ILE A 271 -7.94 11.28 -3.62
N LYS A 272 -7.80 10.12 -4.29
CA LYS A 272 -8.38 9.82 -5.63
C LYS A 272 -7.74 10.59 -6.79
N ILE A 273 -6.70 11.40 -6.55
CA ILE A 273 -5.94 12.04 -7.62
C ILE A 273 -4.66 11.26 -7.91
N LYS A 274 -4.55 10.76 -9.15
CA LYS A 274 -3.43 9.95 -9.62
C LYS A 274 -2.20 10.81 -9.94
N ASN A 275 -1.61 11.39 -8.91
CA ASN A 275 -0.39 12.20 -8.96
C ASN A 275 0.32 12.18 -7.61
N VAL A 276 1.53 11.64 -7.56
CA VAL A 276 2.30 11.46 -6.30
C VAL A 276 3.69 12.06 -6.45
N PHE A 277 4.14 12.74 -5.40
CA PHE A 277 5.54 13.12 -5.22
C PHE A 277 6.18 12.24 -4.15
N LEU A 278 7.41 11.81 -4.42
CA LEU A 278 8.28 11.12 -3.48
C LEU A 278 9.53 11.95 -3.27
N PHE A 279 10.02 11.94 -2.04
CA PHE A 279 11.14 12.76 -1.59
C PHE A 279 12.20 11.87 -0.93
N ASN A 280 13.28 12.48 -0.48
CA ASN A 280 14.23 11.80 0.40
C ASN A 280 13.63 11.63 1.80
N GLY A 281 14.24 10.72 2.57
CA GLY A 281 14.02 10.66 4.01
C GLY A 281 14.74 11.82 4.72
N ILE A 282 14.75 11.79 6.04
CA ILE A 282 15.44 12.81 6.84
C ILE A 282 16.97 12.67 6.73
N GLN A 283 17.70 13.79 6.76
CA GLN A 283 19.18 13.82 6.80
C GLN A 283 19.87 13.06 5.64
N GLY A 284 19.26 13.02 4.46
CA GLY A 284 19.81 12.30 3.31
C GLY A 284 19.65 10.78 3.40
N ALA A 285 18.89 10.28 4.38
CA ALA A 285 18.47 8.89 4.42
C ALA A 285 17.54 8.57 3.24
N ALA A 286 17.61 7.34 2.75
CA ALA A 286 16.63 6.85 1.79
C ALA A 286 15.26 6.70 2.44
N ARG A 287 14.20 7.06 1.72
CA ARG A 287 12.82 6.77 2.14
C ARG A 287 12.55 5.27 2.20
N GLY A 288 11.58 4.88 3.03
CA GLY A 288 11.10 3.50 3.11
C GLY A 288 10.43 3.05 1.82
N SER A 289 10.61 1.77 1.45
CA SER A 289 10.04 1.20 0.22
C SER A 289 8.51 1.15 0.20
N ASP A 290 7.87 1.23 1.36
CA ASP A 290 6.42 1.24 1.54
C ASP A 290 5.78 2.59 1.21
N THR A 291 6.55 3.69 1.26
CA THR A 291 6.08 5.06 0.97
C THR A 291 5.33 5.12 -0.36
N ILE A 292 5.91 4.59 -1.44
CA ILE A 292 5.28 4.63 -2.77
C ILE A 292 3.95 3.88 -2.81
N SER A 293 3.82 2.79 -2.07
CA SER A 293 2.57 2.03 -2.02
C SER A 293 1.52 2.76 -1.19
N HIS A 294 1.93 3.40 -0.10
CA HIS A 294 1.07 4.22 0.76
C HIS A 294 0.48 5.40 -0.03
N GLU A 295 1.35 6.25 -0.60
CA GLU A 295 0.93 7.40 -1.41
C GLU A 295 0.20 6.96 -2.69
N GLY A 296 0.69 5.88 -3.32
CA GLY A 296 0.07 5.28 -4.49
C GLY A 296 -1.40 4.92 -4.25
N LEU A 297 -1.69 4.28 -3.12
CA LEU A 297 -3.04 3.87 -2.73
C LEU A 297 -3.92 5.03 -2.29
N HIS A 298 -3.36 6.11 -1.74
CA HIS A 298 -4.10 7.35 -1.53
C HIS A 298 -4.66 7.92 -2.84
N GLY A 299 -3.85 7.96 -3.91
CA GLY A 299 -4.33 8.40 -5.23
C GLY A 299 -5.33 7.44 -5.89
N LEU A 300 -5.51 6.23 -5.35
CA LEU A 300 -6.59 5.29 -5.69
C LEU A 300 -7.74 5.31 -4.67
N GLY A 301 -7.75 6.30 -3.77
CA GLY A 301 -8.89 6.64 -2.94
C GLY A 301 -8.88 6.09 -1.53
N LEU A 302 -7.80 5.44 -1.08
CA LEU A 302 -7.73 5.02 0.32
C LEU A 302 -7.40 6.19 1.23
N HIS A 303 -8.07 6.26 2.38
CA HIS A 303 -7.68 7.10 3.50
C HIS A 303 -6.87 6.30 4.52
N HIS A 304 -6.23 6.99 5.47
CA HIS A 304 -5.60 6.33 6.58
C HIS A 304 -6.59 5.50 7.40
N THR A 305 -6.07 4.42 7.98
CA THR A 305 -6.82 3.57 8.91
C THR A 305 -6.95 4.15 10.32
N HIS A 306 -6.33 5.29 10.60
CA HIS A 306 -6.41 6.01 11.87
C HIS A 306 -7.06 7.38 11.66
N ARG A 307 -7.29 8.13 12.75
CA ARG A 307 -7.87 9.47 12.68
C ARG A 307 -6.82 10.50 12.28
N ASP A 308 -7.11 11.23 11.21
CA ASP A 308 -6.35 12.44 10.82
C ASP A 308 -6.93 13.71 11.46
N GLY A 309 -8.18 13.63 11.94
CA GLY A 309 -8.87 14.73 12.60
C GLY A 309 -10.07 14.27 13.40
N THR A 310 -10.62 15.19 14.19
CA THR A 310 -11.87 15.00 14.95
C THR A 310 -12.82 16.15 14.62
N PRO A 311 -14.03 15.90 14.09
CA PRO A 311 -14.60 14.59 13.77
C PRO A 311 -13.96 13.93 12.53
N ILE A 312 -14.30 12.66 12.32
CA ILE A 312 -14.02 11.92 11.09
C ILE A 312 -14.83 12.53 9.96
N LYS A 313 -14.18 12.98 8.89
CA LYS A 313 -14.85 13.61 7.75
C LYS A 313 -15.05 12.63 6.58
N GLU A 314 -14.26 11.56 6.56
CA GLU A 314 -14.15 10.60 5.47
C GLU A 314 -15.30 9.57 5.55
N ALA A 315 -16.23 9.62 4.59
CA ALA A 315 -17.42 8.75 4.59
C ALA A 315 -17.11 7.28 4.27
N ASP A 316 -16.00 7.02 3.58
CA ASP A 316 -15.56 5.68 3.17
C ASP A 316 -14.63 5.00 4.19
N ARG A 317 -14.30 5.67 5.31
CA ARG A 317 -13.55 5.06 6.43
C ARG A 317 -14.47 4.19 7.29
N LYS A 318 -14.47 2.88 7.03
CA LYS A 318 -15.31 1.90 7.74
C LYS A 318 -14.86 1.61 9.18
N PHE A 319 -13.55 1.56 9.41
CA PHE A 319 -12.95 1.21 10.70
C PHE A 319 -11.79 2.15 11.03
N VAL A 320 -11.56 2.36 12.33
CA VAL A 320 -10.53 3.26 12.85
C VAL A 320 -9.67 2.52 13.84
N TYR A 321 -8.36 2.56 13.61
CA TYR A 321 -7.33 1.90 14.41
C TYR A 321 -6.42 2.93 15.04
N ALA A 322 -5.61 2.49 16.00
CA ALA A 322 -4.65 3.36 16.65
C ALA A 322 -3.58 3.83 15.65
N ASN A 323 -3.21 5.12 15.73
CA ASN A 323 -2.10 5.66 14.95
C ASN A 323 -0.79 5.00 15.39
N GLY A 324 -0.09 4.34 14.48
CA GLY A 324 1.13 3.59 14.80
C GLY A 324 2.33 4.44 15.21
N ASN A 325 2.33 5.74 14.94
CA ASN A 325 3.35 6.66 15.47
C ASN A 325 3.13 6.93 16.97
N SER A 326 1.88 6.97 17.44
CA SER A 326 1.53 7.31 18.83
C SER A 326 1.28 6.08 19.71
N ASN A 327 0.71 5.02 19.13
CA ASN A 327 0.40 3.77 19.84
C ASN A 327 0.79 2.57 18.95
N PRO A 328 2.08 2.25 18.87
CA PRO A 328 2.59 1.18 18.01
C PRO A 328 2.05 -0.19 18.43
N THR A 329 1.83 -0.45 19.72
CA THR A 329 1.34 -1.75 20.20
C THR A 329 -0.01 -2.08 19.60
N ASN A 330 -0.96 -1.13 19.63
CA ASN A 330 -2.34 -1.35 19.21
C ASN A 330 -2.64 -0.94 17.76
N SER A 331 -1.63 -0.53 16.99
CA SER A 331 -1.79 -0.21 15.57
C SER A 331 -1.89 -1.46 14.68
N THR A 332 -2.22 -1.26 13.42
CA THR A 332 -2.31 -2.34 12.41
C THR A 332 -1.09 -2.37 11.49
N ASP A 333 -0.86 -3.52 10.85
CA ASP A 333 0.05 -3.74 9.73
C ASP A 333 -0.56 -3.42 8.36
N ASN A 334 -1.74 -2.77 8.34
CA ASN A 334 -2.36 -2.26 7.11
C ASN A 334 -1.44 -1.26 6.41
N ILE A 335 -1.38 -1.27 5.07
CA ILE A 335 -0.55 -0.35 4.27
C ILE A 335 -0.89 1.11 4.56
N MET A 336 -2.16 1.44 4.82
CA MET A 336 -2.62 2.81 5.10
C MET A 336 -2.50 3.21 6.58
N SER A 337 -1.62 2.55 7.34
CA SER A 337 -1.34 2.86 8.74
C SER A 337 0.03 3.50 8.88
N TYR A 338 0.18 4.50 9.74
CA TYR A 338 1.49 5.02 10.10
C TYR A 338 2.26 4.11 11.06
N GLY A 339 3.51 4.45 11.33
CA GLY A 339 4.38 3.77 12.28
C GLY A 339 5.22 2.64 11.71
N GLN A 340 6.09 2.12 12.56
CA GLN A 340 7.22 1.25 12.19
C GLN A 340 6.86 -0.22 11.92
N LYS A 341 5.59 -0.62 12.12
CA LYS A 341 5.15 -1.98 11.80
C LYS A 341 5.31 -2.23 10.31
N VAL A 342 5.90 -3.37 9.96
CA VAL A 342 5.97 -3.83 8.56
C VAL A 342 4.58 -3.83 7.96
N LYS A 343 4.37 -3.03 6.93
CA LYS A 343 3.11 -2.92 6.19
C LYS A 343 2.94 -4.14 5.31
N LYS A 344 1.85 -4.89 5.50
CA LYS A 344 1.65 -6.20 4.86
C LYS A 344 0.42 -6.24 3.97
N SER A 345 -0.68 -5.62 4.38
CA SER A 345 -1.97 -5.89 3.74
C SER A 345 -2.91 -4.70 3.65
N THR A 346 -3.92 -4.86 2.80
CA THR A 346 -5.15 -4.07 2.79
C THR A 346 -6.34 -5.02 3.01
N TRP A 347 -7.51 -4.49 3.34
CA TRP A 347 -8.71 -5.29 3.57
C TRP A 347 -9.67 -5.27 2.39
N LYS A 348 -10.56 -6.27 2.32
CA LYS A 348 -11.55 -6.40 1.24
C LYS A 348 -12.31 -5.12 0.91
N TRP A 349 -12.76 -4.37 1.92
CA TRP A 349 -13.50 -3.12 1.67
C TRP A 349 -12.61 -2.02 1.07
N GLN A 350 -11.32 -1.99 1.39
CA GLN A 350 -10.34 -1.12 0.73
C GLN A 350 -10.12 -1.56 -0.72
N TRP A 351 -10.06 -2.87 -0.99
CA TRP A 351 -9.89 -3.38 -2.36
C TRP A 351 -10.99 -2.90 -3.29
N ASP A 352 -12.23 -2.82 -2.80
CA ASP A 352 -13.36 -2.33 -3.59
C ASP A 352 -13.24 -0.84 -3.91
N ILE A 353 -12.75 -0.02 -2.97
CA ILE A 353 -12.45 1.41 -3.22
C ILE A 353 -11.36 1.54 -4.27
N VAL A 354 -10.23 0.85 -4.11
CA VAL A 354 -9.10 0.92 -5.04
C VAL A 354 -9.53 0.51 -6.45
N LYS A 355 -10.23 -0.63 -6.59
CA LYS A 355 -10.72 -1.12 -7.89
C LYS A 355 -11.71 -0.17 -8.56
N SER A 356 -12.49 0.61 -7.80
CA SER A 356 -13.44 1.58 -8.36
C SER A 356 -12.75 2.82 -8.93
N ASN A 357 -11.50 3.08 -8.52
CA ASN A 357 -10.69 4.20 -8.98
C ASN A 357 -9.63 3.78 -10.01
N VAL A 358 -9.62 2.51 -10.46
CA VAL A 358 -8.84 2.01 -11.60
C VAL A 358 -9.74 1.79 -12.79
#